data_AF-A0A7S0NQ27-F1
#
_entry.id   AF-A0A7S0NQ27-F1
#
_cell.length_a   1.000
_cell.length_b   1.000
_cell.length_c   1.000
_cell.angle_alpha   90.00
_cell.angle_beta   90.00
_cell.angle_gamma   90.00
#
_symmetry.space_group_name_H-M   'P 1'
#
loop_
_entity.id
_entity.type
_entity.pdbx_description
1 polymer ?
#
loop_
_entity_poly.entity_id
_entity_poly.type
_entity_poly.pdbx_seq_one_letter_code
_entity_poly.pdbx_strand_id
1 'polypeptide(L)'
;PHPTARPSARFTRHTPTKPAKMALSALVSMVAPAARLAPSRVAPQRVAQALRAPAFRPRVAFHAARAVSAKYASEKKGDYPSMDFRIFFSEDGKPVSPWHNVPLHNADGTVNFICEIPKETKAKMEVATDEELTPIKQDTKKGKLRDYPYNINWNYGMLPQTWEDPGHEHPEMKVMGDNDPVDVVEIGSAALEMGSVTPVKPVGVYAMIDDGELDWKVIAISAADPKAKDVNDVEDVEKHFPGELEKIRVWFRDYKTPDGKPQNKFGLDDKCMNKEYTMGVIEETSKFYQDLVSGKTENKKGLSLE
;
A
#
# COMPACT_ATOMS: atom_id res chain seq x y z
N PRO A 1 -38.08 43.35 43.99
CA PRO A 1 -38.11 42.29 45.03
C PRO A 1 -37.22 41.09 44.61
N HIS A 2 -35.93 41.20 44.94
CA HIS A 2 -34.98 40.10 45.13
C HIS A 2 -35.38 39.25 46.38
N PRO A 3 -34.68 38.16 46.77
CA PRO A 3 -33.94 37.10 46.04
C PRO A 3 -34.00 35.70 46.73
N THR A 4 -33.11 34.77 46.31
CA THR A 4 -32.49 33.62 47.04
C THR A 4 -33.29 32.29 47.14
N ALA A 5 -32.71 31.08 47.21
CA ALA A 5 -31.33 30.63 47.46
C ALA A 5 -31.07 29.20 46.91
N ARG A 6 -29.82 28.90 46.54
CA ARG A 6 -29.23 27.54 46.60
C ARG A 6 -28.86 27.21 48.06
N PRO A 7 -28.66 25.93 48.40
CA PRO A 7 -27.30 25.42 48.65
C PRO A 7 -27.15 23.95 48.12
N SER A 8 -26.03 23.25 48.07
CA SER A 8 -24.60 23.44 48.27
C SER A 8 -23.95 22.12 47.79
N ALA A 9 -22.76 22.21 47.22
CA ALA A 9 -21.95 21.06 46.83
C ALA A 9 -21.48 20.21 48.03
N ARG A 10 -21.26 18.91 47.81
CA ARG A 10 -20.31 18.12 48.60
C ARG A 10 -19.33 17.42 47.67
N PHE A 11 -18.11 17.97 47.67
CA PHE A 11 -16.89 17.35 47.18
C PHE A 11 -16.49 16.24 48.17
N THR A 12 -16.21 15.04 47.68
CA THR A 12 -15.39 14.06 48.41
C THR A 12 -14.14 13.75 47.57
N ARG A 13 -12.99 14.07 48.17
CA ARG A 13 -11.64 13.86 47.65
C ARG A 13 -11.34 12.36 47.57
N HIS A 14 -10.88 11.88 46.42
CA HIS A 14 -10.09 10.66 46.33
C HIS A 14 -8.61 11.03 46.32
N THR A 15 -7.90 10.61 47.36
CA THR A 15 -6.44 10.65 47.48
C THR A 15 -5.82 9.43 46.80
N PRO A 16 -4.68 9.57 46.08
CA PRO A 16 -4.00 8.45 45.46
C PRO A 16 -2.99 7.80 46.43
N THR A 17 -2.99 6.46 46.49
CA THR A 17 -1.97 5.67 47.20
C THR A 17 -1.09 4.92 46.19
N LYS A 18 0.22 5.17 46.23
CA LYS A 18 1.33 4.35 45.71
C LYS A 18 2.55 4.62 46.61
N PRO A 19 3.63 3.80 46.60
CA PRO A 19 3.77 2.39 46.22
C PRO A 19 4.48 1.55 47.32
N ALA A 20 4.36 0.22 47.28
CA ALA A 20 5.19 -0.67 48.08
C ALA A 20 6.41 -1.15 47.28
N LYS A 21 7.61 -0.82 47.78
CA LYS A 21 8.89 -1.42 47.41
C LYS A 21 9.06 -2.71 48.23
N MET A 22 9.49 -3.80 47.60
CA MET A 22 10.22 -4.86 48.29
C MET A 22 11.54 -5.11 47.57
N ALA A 23 12.61 -5.12 48.36
CA ALA A 23 13.95 -5.53 48.00
C ALA A 23 14.38 -6.64 48.98
N LEU A 24 15.06 -7.67 48.48
CA LEU A 24 15.92 -8.62 49.19
C LEU A 24 16.77 -9.29 48.08
N SER A 25 18.05 -8.97 47.85
CA SER A 25 19.28 -9.44 48.54
C SER A 25 19.41 -10.97 48.57
N ALA A 26 20.53 -11.67 48.32
CA ALA A 26 21.85 -11.49 47.69
C ALA A 26 22.60 -12.85 47.88
N LEU A 27 23.45 -13.32 46.96
CA LEU A 27 24.55 -14.30 47.15
C LEU A 27 25.24 -14.51 45.78
N VAL A 28 26.42 -13.96 45.46
CA VAL A 28 27.83 -14.15 45.92
C VAL A 28 28.57 -15.34 45.27
N SER A 29 29.61 -14.99 44.48
CA SER A 29 30.88 -15.70 44.16
C SER A 29 30.84 -16.96 43.28
N MET A 30 31.77 -17.24 42.34
CA MET A 30 33.23 -17.02 42.34
C MET A 30 33.85 -16.80 40.93
N VAL A 31 35.05 -16.21 40.96
CA VAL A 31 36.02 -15.94 39.89
C VAL A 31 36.88 -17.20 39.57
N ALA A 32 37.44 -17.22 38.36
CA ALA A 32 38.28 -18.23 37.67
C ALA A 32 39.61 -18.64 38.37
N PRO A 33 40.44 -19.56 37.80
CA PRO A 33 41.38 -19.14 36.74
C PRO A 33 41.72 -20.18 35.65
N ALA A 34 42.38 -19.65 34.61
CA ALA A 34 42.98 -20.34 33.48
C ALA A 34 44.22 -21.18 33.84
N ALA A 35 44.53 -22.19 33.02
CA ALA A 35 45.87 -22.76 32.90
C ALA A 35 46.26 -22.94 31.42
N ARG A 36 47.34 -22.26 31.04
CA ARG A 36 48.11 -22.42 29.80
C ARG A 36 48.93 -23.71 29.85
N LEU A 37 49.03 -24.42 28.73
CA LEU A 37 50.23 -25.15 28.34
C LEU A 37 50.45 -24.97 26.83
N ALA A 38 51.65 -24.57 26.46
CA ALA A 38 52.16 -24.42 25.08
C ALA A 38 53.16 -25.57 24.79
N PRO A 39 53.91 -25.56 23.67
CA PRO A 39 53.48 -26.09 22.38
C PRO A 39 54.40 -27.23 21.89
N SER A 40 53.97 -28.01 20.89
CA SER A 40 54.89 -28.81 20.07
C SER A 40 54.67 -28.52 18.58
N ARG A 41 55.73 -28.01 17.95
CA ARG A 41 55.87 -27.79 16.51
C ARG A 41 55.90 -29.13 15.74
N VAL A 42 55.39 -29.15 14.51
CA VAL A 42 56.13 -29.39 13.24
C VAL A 42 55.11 -29.46 12.08
N ALA A 43 55.42 -28.77 10.97
CA ALA A 43 54.66 -28.66 9.71
C ALA A 43 55.20 -29.68 8.66
N PRO A 44 54.83 -29.67 7.34
CA PRO A 44 53.74 -28.99 6.62
C PRO A 44 52.95 -29.89 5.63
N GLN A 45 51.88 -29.27 5.06
CA GLN A 45 51.30 -29.43 3.71
C GLN A 45 50.90 -30.81 3.16
N ARG A 46 49.59 -30.99 2.93
CA ARG A 46 49.04 -31.46 1.64
C ARG A 46 47.74 -30.74 1.30
N VAL A 47 47.73 -30.07 0.17
CA VAL A 47 46.55 -29.52 -0.51
C VAL A 47 45.84 -30.70 -1.19
N ALA A 48 44.58 -30.94 -0.86
CA ALA A 48 43.71 -31.83 -1.62
C ALA A 48 42.40 -31.09 -1.91
N GLN A 49 42.11 -31.02 -3.21
CA GLN A 49 41.03 -30.29 -3.84
C GLN A 49 39.66 -30.80 -3.38
N ALA A 50 38.79 -29.88 -2.94
CA ALA A 50 37.37 -30.16 -2.80
C ALA A 50 36.71 -30.17 -4.18
N LEU A 51 36.21 -31.33 -4.59
CA LEU A 51 35.37 -31.48 -5.78
C LEU A 51 34.07 -30.69 -5.58
N ARG A 52 33.90 -29.61 -6.35
CA ARG A 52 32.64 -28.90 -6.49
C ARG A 52 31.63 -29.81 -7.20
N ALA A 53 30.58 -30.21 -6.51
CA ALA A 53 29.36 -30.68 -7.15
C ALA A 53 28.73 -29.51 -7.94
N PRO A 54 28.18 -29.74 -9.15
CA PRO A 54 27.48 -28.69 -9.86
C PRO A 54 26.21 -28.32 -9.10
N ALA A 55 26.10 -27.05 -8.71
CA ALA A 55 24.88 -26.49 -8.16
C ALA A 55 23.77 -26.61 -9.21
N PHE A 56 22.79 -27.46 -8.94
CA PHE A 56 21.54 -27.52 -9.69
C PHE A 56 20.83 -26.17 -9.46
N ARG A 57 20.89 -25.27 -10.44
CA ARG A 57 20.15 -24.01 -10.42
C ARG A 57 18.73 -24.31 -10.89
N PRO A 58 17.70 -24.19 -10.04
CA PRO A 58 16.34 -24.20 -10.55
C PRO A 58 16.17 -22.89 -11.35
N ARG A 59 16.08 -22.99 -12.67
CA ARG A 59 15.56 -21.91 -13.51
C ARG A 59 14.06 -21.84 -13.25
N VAL A 60 13.65 -20.99 -12.32
CA VAL A 60 12.22 -20.75 -12.07
C VAL A 60 11.99 -19.25 -11.89
N ALA A 61 10.97 -18.75 -12.60
CA ALA A 61 10.25 -17.48 -12.44
C ALA A 61 10.78 -16.15 -13.01
N PHE A 62 11.89 -16.07 -13.75
CA PHE A 62 12.29 -14.78 -14.38
C PHE A 62 11.54 -14.40 -15.67
N HIS A 63 10.74 -15.28 -16.26
CA HIS A 63 10.11 -15.03 -17.57
C HIS A 63 8.72 -14.39 -17.49
N ALA A 64 7.96 -14.60 -16.42
CA ALA A 64 6.57 -14.12 -16.33
C ALA A 64 6.49 -12.60 -16.07
N ALA A 65 7.25 -12.07 -15.11
CA ALA A 65 7.26 -10.64 -14.80
C ALA A 65 7.72 -9.75 -15.96
N ARG A 66 8.64 -10.26 -16.80
CA ARG A 66 9.15 -9.53 -17.97
C ARG A 66 8.14 -9.49 -19.12
N ALA A 67 7.17 -10.39 -19.15
CA ALA A 67 6.20 -10.52 -20.24
C ALA A 67 5.06 -9.50 -20.17
N VAL A 68 4.62 -9.09 -18.97
CA VAL A 68 3.52 -8.11 -18.83
C VAL A 68 3.99 -6.68 -19.07
N SER A 69 5.18 -6.32 -18.56
CA SER A 69 5.83 -5.04 -18.90
C SER A 69 6.16 -4.90 -20.40
N ALA A 70 6.17 -6.00 -21.16
CA ALA A 70 6.39 -5.96 -22.61
C ALA A 70 5.10 -5.72 -23.43
N LYS A 71 3.91 -5.95 -22.85
CA LYS A 71 2.63 -5.85 -23.57
C LYS A 71 2.09 -4.41 -23.58
N TYR A 72 2.17 -3.73 -22.45
CA TYR A 72 1.74 -2.35 -22.29
C TYR A 72 2.95 -1.43 -22.27
N ALA A 73 2.91 -0.38 -23.09
CA ALA A 73 3.91 0.68 -23.09
C ALA A 73 3.26 2.00 -22.67
N SER A 74 4.04 2.87 -22.02
CA SER A 74 3.61 4.19 -21.61
C SER A 74 4.45 5.29 -22.28
N GLU A 75 3.81 6.35 -22.75
CA GLU A 75 4.46 7.51 -23.38
C GLU A 75 4.19 8.77 -22.55
N LYS A 76 5.27 9.47 -22.18
CA LYS A 76 5.20 10.76 -21.48
C LYS A 76 5.08 11.88 -22.50
N LYS A 77 4.08 12.74 -22.36
CA LYS A 77 3.88 13.95 -23.18
C LYS A 77 3.87 15.18 -22.28
N GLY A 78 4.48 16.26 -22.77
CA GLY A 78 4.71 17.49 -21.98
C GLY A 78 5.95 17.40 -21.09
N ASP A 79 6.39 18.55 -20.59
CA ASP A 79 7.54 18.65 -19.68
C ASP A 79 7.15 18.24 -18.26
N TYR A 80 8.01 17.49 -17.57
CA TYR A 80 7.80 17.14 -16.18
C TYR A 80 8.68 18.00 -15.24
N PRO A 81 8.12 18.62 -14.19
CA PRO A 81 6.70 18.72 -13.85
C PRO A 81 6.01 19.90 -14.57
N SER A 82 4.79 19.68 -15.08
CA SER A 82 3.94 20.76 -15.65
C SER A 82 2.46 20.38 -15.63
N MET A 83 1.58 21.36 -15.83
CA MET A 83 0.12 21.15 -15.93
C MET A 83 -0.29 20.35 -17.17
N ASP A 84 0.55 20.38 -18.22
CA ASP A 84 0.33 19.70 -19.49
C ASP A 84 0.95 18.29 -19.51
N PHE A 85 1.67 17.91 -18.44
CA PHE A 85 2.31 16.60 -18.36
C PHE A 85 1.25 15.50 -18.28
N ARG A 86 1.36 14.52 -19.17
CA ARG A 86 0.50 13.33 -19.24
C ARG A 86 1.31 12.08 -19.52
N ILE A 87 0.83 10.95 -19.02
CA ILE A 87 1.34 9.62 -19.39
C ILE A 87 0.22 8.84 -20.06
N PHE A 88 0.37 8.62 -21.36
CA PHE A 88 -0.57 7.84 -22.17
C PHE A 88 -0.11 6.39 -22.27
N PHE A 89 -1.06 5.48 -22.47
CA PHE A 89 -0.79 4.05 -22.56
C PHE A 89 -1.07 3.52 -23.97
N SER A 90 -0.36 2.45 -24.32
CA SER A 90 -0.61 1.71 -25.55
C SER A 90 -0.45 0.21 -25.35
N GLU A 91 -1.24 -0.56 -26.08
CA GLU A 91 -1.13 -2.01 -26.21
C GLU A 91 -0.81 -2.33 -27.66
N ASP A 92 0.32 -3.00 -27.91
CA ASP A 92 0.79 -3.31 -29.27
C ASP A 92 0.79 -2.10 -30.22
N GLY A 93 1.13 -0.91 -29.68
CA GLY A 93 1.20 0.36 -30.40
C GLY A 93 -0.14 1.07 -30.62
N LYS A 94 -1.27 0.53 -30.11
CA LYS A 94 -2.57 1.19 -30.17
C LYS A 94 -2.85 1.92 -28.85
N PRO A 95 -3.35 3.18 -28.88
CA PRO A 95 -3.73 3.90 -27.66
C PRO A 95 -4.79 3.12 -26.88
N VAL A 96 -4.62 3.09 -25.56
CA VAL A 96 -5.55 2.44 -24.64
C VAL A 96 -5.68 3.26 -23.36
N SER A 97 -6.83 3.17 -22.70
CA SER A 97 -7.02 3.65 -21.34
C SER A 97 -6.37 2.67 -20.34
N PRO A 98 -5.50 3.14 -19.41
CA PRO A 98 -5.00 2.31 -18.33
C PRO A 98 -6.12 1.85 -17.39
N TRP A 99 -7.20 2.62 -17.23
CA TRP A 99 -8.32 2.24 -16.37
C TRP A 99 -9.22 1.21 -17.05
N HIS A 100 -9.57 1.42 -18.33
CA HIS A 100 -10.63 0.64 -18.97
C HIS A 100 -10.14 -0.58 -19.73
N ASN A 101 -8.97 -0.51 -20.36
CA ASN A 101 -8.52 -1.52 -21.31
C ASN A 101 -7.47 -2.47 -20.76
N VAL A 102 -6.74 -2.09 -19.70
CA VAL A 102 -5.86 -3.04 -18.99
C VAL A 102 -6.75 -4.00 -18.20
N PRO A 103 -6.62 -5.33 -18.38
CA PRO A 103 -7.46 -6.28 -17.67
C PRO A 103 -7.10 -6.30 -16.18
N LEU A 104 -8.11 -6.36 -15.31
CA LEU A 104 -7.89 -6.51 -13.87
C LEU A 104 -7.15 -7.81 -13.55
N HIS A 105 -7.62 -8.95 -14.06
CA HIS A 105 -7.07 -10.28 -13.73
C HIS A 105 -6.13 -10.83 -14.79
N ASN A 106 -5.09 -11.53 -14.32
CA ASN A 106 -4.20 -12.31 -15.16
C ASN A 106 -4.50 -13.82 -15.05
N ALA A 107 -4.08 -14.59 -16.06
CA ALA A 107 -4.32 -16.03 -16.11
C ALA A 107 -3.62 -16.83 -14.99
N ASP A 108 -2.60 -16.27 -14.35
CA ASP A 108 -1.88 -16.88 -13.23
C ASP A 108 -2.47 -16.55 -11.85
N GLY A 109 -3.61 -15.85 -11.82
CA GLY A 109 -4.31 -15.46 -10.60
C GLY A 109 -3.77 -14.19 -9.92
N THR A 110 -2.80 -13.51 -10.53
CA THR A 110 -2.43 -12.14 -10.13
C THR A 110 -3.43 -11.11 -10.66
N VAL A 111 -3.37 -9.89 -10.14
CA VAL A 111 -4.07 -8.73 -10.72
C VAL A 111 -3.05 -7.75 -11.30
N ASN A 112 -3.45 -6.95 -12.28
CA ASN A 112 -2.61 -5.87 -12.79
C ASN A 112 -2.73 -4.63 -11.89
N PHE A 113 -1.59 -4.01 -11.62
CA PHE A 113 -1.46 -2.75 -10.90
C PHE A 113 -0.84 -1.70 -11.83
N ILE A 114 -1.44 -0.52 -11.87
CA ILE A 114 -0.91 0.65 -12.59
C ILE A 114 -0.15 1.52 -11.60
N CYS A 115 1.17 1.64 -11.75
CA CYS A 115 1.97 2.47 -10.87
C CYS A 115 1.84 3.96 -11.25
N GLU A 116 1.22 4.75 -10.38
CA GLU A 116 1.02 6.19 -10.58
C GLU A 116 2.12 7.01 -9.89
N ILE A 117 2.48 6.65 -8.66
CA ILE A 117 3.48 7.34 -7.85
C ILE A 117 4.56 6.34 -7.46
N PRO A 118 5.76 6.43 -8.06
CA PRO A 118 6.88 5.59 -7.69
C PRO A 118 7.26 5.75 -6.21
N LYS A 119 7.71 4.65 -5.62
CA LYS A 119 8.28 4.59 -4.27
C LYS A 119 9.32 5.69 -4.03
N GLU A 120 9.25 6.31 -2.85
CA GLU A 120 10.08 7.44 -2.41
C GLU A 120 9.93 8.71 -3.25
N THR A 121 8.76 8.94 -3.86
CA THR A 121 8.43 10.19 -4.55
C THR A 121 7.20 10.86 -3.94
N LYS A 122 6.86 12.08 -4.36
CA LYS A 122 5.80 12.89 -3.72
C LYS A 122 4.85 13.60 -4.67
N ALA A 123 5.10 13.61 -5.98
CA ALA A 123 4.15 14.19 -6.92
C ALA A 123 2.86 13.37 -6.85
N LYS A 124 1.72 13.99 -6.52
CA LYS A 124 0.43 13.29 -6.47
C LYS A 124 -0.03 13.06 -7.89
N MET A 125 0.45 11.98 -8.49
CA MET A 125 0.05 11.52 -9.81
C MET A 125 -1.15 10.59 -9.67
N GLU A 126 -2.08 10.69 -10.60
CA GLU A 126 -3.31 9.90 -10.62
C GLU A 126 -3.79 9.73 -12.06
N VAL A 127 -4.53 8.66 -12.32
CA VAL A 127 -5.30 8.50 -13.53
C VAL A 127 -6.32 9.65 -13.67
N ALA A 128 -6.34 10.30 -14.82
CA ALA A 128 -7.29 11.37 -15.14
C ALA A 128 -8.63 10.75 -15.52
N THR A 129 -9.47 10.44 -14.53
CA THR A 129 -10.79 9.80 -14.72
C THR A 129 -11.78 10.66 -15.54
N ASP A 130 -11.46 11.93 -15.76
CA ASP A 130 -12.24 12.92 -16.50
C ASP A 130 -11.69 13.24 -17.90
N GLU A 131 -10.60 12.60 -18.33
CA GLU A 131 -9.96 12.80 -19.64
C GLU A 131 -10.06 11.55 -20.53
N GLU A 132 -10.21 11.75 -21.84
CA GLU A 132 -10.20 10.67 -22.85
C GLU A 132 -8.91 9.83 -22.75
N LEU A 133 -9.04 8.50 -22.84
CA LEU A 133 -7.95 7.53 -22.63
C LEU A 133 -7.34 7.56 -21.23
N THR A 134 -7.92 8.33 -20.31
CA THR A 134 -7.60 8.41 -18.88
C THR A 134 -6.08 8.37 -18.60
N PRO A 135 -5.27 9.28 -19.17
CA PRO A 135 -3.83 9.31 -18.94
C PRO A 135 -3.51 9.60 -17.47
N ILE A 136 -2.31 9.27 -17.01
CA ILE A 136 -1.87 9.73 -15.68
C ILE A 136 -1.48 11.21 -15.77
N LYS A 137 -1.96 12.02 -14.82
CA LYS A 137 -1.60 13.44 -14.63
C LYS A 137 -1.24 13.73 -13.18
N GLN A 138 -0.65 14.89 -12.92
CA GLN A 138 -0.48 15.35 -11.55
C GLN A 138 -1.74 16.09 -11.08
N ASP A 139 -2.25 15.73 -9.91
CA ASP A 139 -3.36 16.43 -9.24
C ASP A 139 -3.02 17.92 -9.06
N THR A 140 -4.05 18.76 -9.05
CA THR A 140 -3.91 20.20 -8.86
C THR A 140 -4.74 20.69 -7.68
N LYS A 141 -4.15 21.57 -6.86
CA LYS A 141 -4.82 22.21 -5.74
C LYS A 141 -4.63 23.72 -5.82
N LYS A 142 -5.74 24.45 -5.96
CA LYS A 142 -5.73 25.93 -6.10
C LYS A 142 -4.86 26.41 -7.28
N GLY A 143 -4.97 25.72 -8.43
CA GLY A 143 -4.25 26.06 -9.66
C GLY A 143 -2.75 25.77 -9.63
N LYS A 144 -2.28 24.92 -8.71
CA LYS A 144 -0.89 24.49 -8.59
C LYS A 144 -0.80 22.98 -8.57
N LEU A 145 0.26 22.44 -9.15
CA LEU A 145 0.61 21.02 -9.04
C LEU A 145 0.70 20.62 -7.57
N ARG A 146 0.08 19.49 -7.22
CA ARG A 146 0.01 19.00 -5.85
C ARG A 146 1.09 17.95 -5.62
N ASP A 147 1.89 18.19 -4.59
CA ASP A 147 2.74 17.18 -3.97
C ASP A 147 2.11 16.72 -2.66
N TYR A 148 2.36 15.48 -2.27
CA TYR A 148 2.23 15.07 -0.88
C TYR A 148 3.23 15.85 0.00
N PRO A 149 2.88 16.15 1.26
CA PRO A 149 3.76 16.91 2.15
C PRO A 149 5.03 16.14 2.55
N TYR A 150 5.05 14.83 2.32
CA TYR A 150 6.20 13.95 2.43
C TYR A 150 6.10 12.83 1.38
N ASN A 151 7.20 12.13 1.12
CA ASN A 151 7.22 11.04 0.15
C ASN A 151 6.22 9.94 0.51
N ILE A 152 5.64 9.30 -0.50
CA ILE A 152 5.06 7.98 -0.34
C ILE A 152 6.19 6.96 -0.33
N ASN A 153 6.23 6.10 0.69
CA ASN A 153 7.35 5.16 0.90
C ASN A 153 7.16 3.84 0.12
N TRP A 154 6.13 3.77 -0.73
CA TRP A 154 5.70 2.59 -1.47
C TRP A 154 5.40 2.98 -2.91
N ASN A 155 5.36 2.00 -3.81
CA ASN A 155 4.76 2.28 -5.11
C ASN A 155 3.24 2.37 -4.90
N TYR A 156 2.64 3.38 -5.48
CA TYR A 156 1.22 3.68 -5.30
C TYR A 156 0.55 3.90 -6.64
N GLY A 157 -0.73 3.55 -6.71
CA GLY A 157 -1.55 3.72 -7.89
C GLY A 157 -2.81 2.89 -7.77
N MET A 158 -3.28 2.29 -8.86
CA MET A 158 -4.62 1.72 -8.87
C MET A 158 -4.73 0.33 -9.51
N LEU A 159 -5.86 -0.33 -9.25
CA LEU A 159 -6.33 -1.50 -9.98
C LEU A 159 -7.23 -1.06 -11.15
N PRO A 160 -6.92 -1.47 -12.40
CA PRO A 160 -7.75 -1.14 -13.54
C PRO A 160 -9.09 -1.90 -13.47
N GLN A 161 -10.11 -1.41 -14.16
CA GLN A 161 -11.46 -2.01 -14.19
C GLN A 161 -12.07 -2.23 -12.81
N THR A 162 -11.78 -1.32 -11.88
CA THR A 162 -12.43 -1.18 -10.57
C THR A 162 -12.96 0.24 -10.43
N TRP A 163 -13.97 0.43 -9.59
CA TRP A 163 -14.54 1.74 -9.30
C TRP A 163 -15.25 1.73 -7.95
N GLU A 164 -14.96 2.71 -7.11
CA GLU A 164 -15.62 2.93 -5.83
C GLU A 164 -16.90 3.75 -6.03
N ASP A 165 -18.04 3.07 -6.19
CA ASP A 165 -19.32 3.70 -6.54
C ASP A 165 -19.77 4.72 -5.47
N PRO A 166 -19.84 6.02 -5.80
CA PRO A 166 -20.28 7.06 -4.87
C PRO A 166 -21.79 7.02 -4.59
N GLY A 167 -22.55 6.18 -5.31
CA GLY A 167 -23.96 5.89 -5.08
C GLY A 167 -24.21 4.69 -4.18
N HIS A 168 -23.18 3.89 -3.88
CA HIS A 168 -23.28 2.72 -3.00
C HIS A 168 -22.88 3.08 -1.58
N GLU A 169 -23.79 2.94 -0.60
CA GLU A 169 -23.45 3.06 0.82
C GLU A 169 -22.95 1.72 1.36
N HIS A 170 -21.71 1.69 1.85
CA HIS A 170 -21.15 0.48 2.45
C HIS A 170 -21.99 0.02 3.65
N PRO A 171 -22.40 -1.26 3.72
CA PRO A 171 -23.41 -1.74 4.67
C PRO A 171 -23.05 -1.54 6.13
N GLU A 172 -21.78 -1.71 6.51
CA GLU A 172 -21.29 -1.57 7.88
C GLU A 172 -20.85 -0.14 8.22
N MET A 173 -19.97 0.45 7.41
CA MET A 173 -19.34 1.75 7.68
C MET A 173 -20.21 2.97 7.38
N LYS A 174 -21.30 2.81 6.61
CA LYS A 174 -22.26 3.90 6.29
C LYS A 174 -21.63 5.11 5.59
N VAL A 175 -20.73 4.84 4.67
CA VAL A 175 -20.05 5.82 3.80
C VAL A 175 -20.13 5.34 2.35
N MET A 176 -20.03 6.27 1.39
CA MET A 176 -20.02 5.98 -0.04
C MET A 176 -18.59 5.97 -0.60
N GLY A 177 -18.38 5.34 -1.75
CA GLY A 177 -17.08 5.36 -2.44
C GLY A 177 -16.66 6.75 -2.91
N ASP A 178 -15.37 6.94 -3.13
CA ASP A 178 -14.75 8.21 -3.53
C ASP A 178 -14.81 8.52 -5.03
N ASN A 179 -15.46 7.66 -5.82
CA ASN A 179 -15.64 7.76 -7.27
C ASN A 179 -14.37 7.49 -8.12
N ASP A 180 -13.31 6.96 -7.53
CA ASP A 180 -12.06 6.60 -8.23
C ASP A 180 -11.89 5.07 -8.36
N PRO A 181 -10.90 4.58 -9.13
CA PRO A 181 -10.52 3.18 -9.10
C PRO A 181 -9.86 2.81 -7.76
N VAL A 182 -9.92 1.53 -7.38
CA VAL A 182 -9.37 1.08 -6.09
C VAL A 182 -7.86 1.28 -6.02
N ASP A 183 -7.42 1.90 -4.93
CA ASP A 183 -6.04 2.24 -4.68
C ASP A 183 -5.21 1.05 -4.17
N VAL A 184 -3.93 1.04 -4.54
CA VAL A 184 -2.96 0.01 -4.22
C VAL A 184 -1.70 0.60 -3.61
N VAL A 185 -1.26 0.00 -2.51
CA VAL A 185 0.05 0.17 -1.90
C VAL A 185 0.88 -1.08 -2.17
N GLU A 186 1.81 -0.98 -3.12
CA GLU A 186 2.69 -2.10 -3.47
C GLU A 186 3.97 -2.07 -2.61
N ILE A 187 4.14 -3.11 -1.79
CA ILE A 187 5.13 -3.16 -0.70
C ILE A 187 6.49 -3.74 -1.11
N GLY A 188 6.68 -4.00 -2.39
CA GLY A 188 7.88 -4.58 -2.95
C GLY A 188 9.14 -3.78 -2.65
N SER A 189 10.27 -4.46 -2.80
CA SER A 189 11.58 -3.88 -2.57
C SER A 189 11.97 -2.83 -3.61
N ALA A 190 11.60 -3.04 -4.87
CA ALA A 190 11.96 -2.17 -5.99
C ALA A 190 11.06 -0.93 -6.08
N ALA A 191 11.62 0.19 -6.53
CA ALA A 191 10.83 1.29 -7.06
C ALA A 191 10.39 0.93 -8.49
N LEU A 192 9.09 1.05 -8.76
CA LEU A 192 8.49 0.80 -10.06
C LEU A 192 8.51 2.06 -10.91
N GLU A 193 8.42 1.89 -12.22
CA GLU A 193 8.35 3.03 -13.14
C GLU A 193 6.94 3.66 -13.12
N MET A 194 6.89 4.99 -13.10
CA MET A 194 5.65 5.74 -13.25
C MET A 194 5.01 5.43 -14.60
N GLY A 195 3.77 4.94 -14.59
CA GLY A 195 3.04 4.45 -15.76
C GLY A 195 3.29 2.97 -16.08
N SER A 196 3.96 2.20 -15.21
CA SER A 196 4.14 0.77 -15.44
C SER A 196 2.89 -0.05 -15.11
N VAL A 197 2.66 -1.12 -15.89
CA VAL A 197 1.66 -2.16 -15.61
C VAL A 197 2.38 -3.36 -15.00
N THR A 198 2.12 -3.64 -13.73
CA THR A 198 2.84 -4.67 -12.96
C THR A 198 1.87 -5.71 -12.40
N PRO A 199 2.08 -7.01 -12.66
CA PRO A 199 1.34 -8.06 -11.96
C PRO A 199 1.68 -8.09 -10.47
N VAL A 200 0.66 -8.02 -9.62
CA VAL A 200 0.78 -8.03 -8.17
C VAL A 200 -0.12 -9.09 -7.54
N LYS A 201 0.24 -9.51 -6.33
CA LYS A 201 -0.60 -10.34 -5.46
C LYS A 201 -1.21 -9.47 -4.36
N PRO A 202 -2.54 -9.27 -4.34
CA PRO A 202 -3.23 -8.66 -3.21
C PRO A 202 -3.12 -9.57 -1.99
N VAL A 203 -2.83 -8.98 -0.83
CA VAL A 203 -2.64 -9.71 0.43
C VAL A 203 -3.38 -9.11 1.61
N GLY A 204 -3.77 -7.83 1.54
CA GLY A 204 -4.62 -7.22 2.55
C GLY A 204 -5.28 -5.95 2.03
N VAL A 205 -6.18 -5.36 2.82
CA VAL A 205 -6.83 -4.08 2.46
C VAL A 205 -7.17 -3.27 3.72
N TYR A 206 -6.98 -1.96 3.65
CA TYR A 206 -7.50 -1.02 4.65
C TYR A 206 -8.74 -0.30 4.14
N ALA A 207 -9.74 -0.15 5.00
CA ALA A 207 -10.90 0.72 4.76
C ALA A 207 -10.58 2.14 5.24
N MET A 208 -9.90 2.97 4.44
CA MET A 208 -9.69 4.37 4.84
C MET A 208 -10.99 5.16 4.65
N ILE A 209 -11.24 6.11 5.55
CA ILE A 209 -12.30 7.11 5.41
C ILE A 209 -11.62 8.46 5.15
N ASP A 210 -11.56 8.87 3.89
CA ASP A 210 -10.95 10.12 3.43
C ASP A 210 -12.04 11.19 3.24
N ASP A 211 -12.02 12.23 4.08
CA ASP A 211 -12.97 13.36 4.02
C ASP A 211 -14.48 12.95 3.99
N GLY A 212 -14.80 11.73 4.46
CA GLY A 212 -16.16 11.19 4.57
C GLY A 212 -16.49 10.12 3.52
N GLU A 213 -15.59 9.86 2.59
CA GLU A 213 -15.71 8.86 1.53
C GLU A 213 -14.91 7.61 1.92
N LEU A 214 -15.42 6.44 1.53
CA LEU A 214 -14.69 5.18 1.60
C LEU A 214 -13.64 5.20 0.49
N ASP A 215 -12.43 4.85 0.89
CA ASP A 215 -11.26 4.85 0.03
C ASP A 215 -10.42 3.60 0.40
N TRP A 216 -10.58 2.54 -0.38
CA TRP A 216 -9.92 1.27 -0.11
C TRP A 216 -8.44 1.31 -0.48
N LYS A 217 -7.57 0.98 0.48
CA LYS A 217 -6.12 0.83 0.23
C LYS A 217 -5.72 -0.63 0.21
N VAL A 218 -5.69 -1.23 -0.99
CA VAL A 218 -5.22 -2.61 -1.17
C VAL A 218 -3.72 -2.69 -0.93
N ILE A 219 -3.31 -3.62 -0.08
CA ILE A 219 -1.91 -3.98 0.13
C ILE A 219 -1.57 -5.12 -0.82
N ALA A 220 -0.57 -4.90 -1.67
CA ALA A 220 -0.15 -5.89 -2.65
C ALA A 220 1.37 -5.99 -2.72
N ILE A 221 1.87 -7.09 -3.29
CA ILE A 221 3.29 -7.28 -3.58
C ILE A 221 3.47 -7.69 -5.04
N SER A 222 4.43 -7.09 -5.74
CA SER A 222 4.81 -7.48 -7.09
C SER A 222 5.08 -8.99 -7.16
N ALA A 223 4.49 -9.66 -8.15
CA ALA A 223 4.74 -11.09 -8.39
C ALA A 223 6.22 -11.38 -8.72
N ALA A 224 6.98 -10.35 -9.11
CA ALA A 224 8.39 -10.42 -9.39
C ALA A 224 9.29 -10.23 -8.16
N ASP A 225 8.74 -9.76 -7.03
CA ASP A 225 9.54 -9.48 -5.85
C ASP A 225 10.15 -10.78 -5.28
N PRO A 226 11.43 -10.77 -4.83
CA PRO A 226 12.07 -11.96 -4.25
C PRO A 226 11.31 -12.60 -3.08
N LYS A 227 10.54 -11.81 -2.32
CA LYS A 227 9.70 -12.26 -1.19
C LYS A 227 8.29 -12.62 -1.60
N ALA A 228 7.87 -12.38 -2.86
CA ALA A 228 6.50 -12.61 -3.31
C ALA A 228 6.01 -14.02 -2.96
N LYS A 229 6.82 -15.05 -3.19
CA LYS A 229 6.47 -16.45 -2.86
C LYS A 229 6.12 -16.69 -1.39
N ASP A 230 6.68 -15.90 -0.48
CA ASP A 230 6.56 -16.06 0.98
C ASP A 230 5.44 -15.18 1.56
N VAL A 231 4.82 -14.31 0.76
CA VAL A 231 3.80 -13.34 1.19
C VAL A 231 2.48 -13.63 0.49
N ASN A 232 1.58 -14.35 1.16
CA ASN A 232 0.34 -14.86 0.54
C ASN A 232 -0.93 -14.41 1.27
N ASP A 233 -0.82 -13.85 2.47
CA ASP A 233 -1.91 -13.25 3.24
C ASP A 233 -1.38 -12.09 4.10
N VAL A 234 -2.26 -11.37 4.78
CA VAL A 234 -1.93 -10.16 5.55
C VAL A 234 -0.94 -10.44 6.68
N GLU A 235 -0.99 -11.60 7.31
CA GLU A 235 -0.07 -11.98 8.40
C GLU A 235 1.36 -12.19 7.89
N ASP A 236 1.53 -12.62 6.64
CA ASP A 236 2.86 -12.78 6.05
C ASP A 236 3.54 -11.43 5.81
N VAL A 237 2.75 -10.35 5.62
CA VAL A 237 3.30 -8.99 5.51
C VAL A 237 4.08 -8.65 6.76
N GLU A 238 3.49 -8.78 7.95
CA GLU A 238 4.16 -8.43 9.20
C GLU A 238 5.35 -9.35 9.50
N LYS A 239 5.26 -10.63 9.10
CA LYS A 239 6.35 -11.60 9.24
C LYS A 239 7.57 -11.26 8.38
N HIS A 240 7.35 -10.81 7.14
CA HIS A 240 8.41 -10.57 6.15
C HIS A 240 8.80 -9.08 6.01
N PHE A 241 7.93 -8.18 6.46
CA PHE A 241 8.07 -6.73 6.51
C PHE A 241 7.55 -6.21 7.87
N PRO A 242 8.32 -6.36 8.96
CA PRO A 242 7.86 -5.97 10.28
C PRO A 242 7.54 -4.48 10.40
N GLY A 243 6.38 -4.18 10.98
CA GLY A 243 5.80 -2.86 11.18
C GLY A 243 5.28 -2.20 9.90
N GLU A 244 5.23 -2.90 8.77
CA GLU A 244 4.89 -2.29 7.49
C GLU A 244 3.43 -1.83 7.43
N LEU A 245 2.52 -2.68 7.91
CA LEU A 245 1.10 -2.36 7.94
C LEU A 245 0.81 -1.12 8.80
N GLU A 246 1.48 -0.98 9.94
CA GLU A 246 1.32 0.19 10.81
C GLU A 246 1.92 1.46 10.17
N LYS A 247 3.07 1.36 9.50
CA LYS A 247 3.64 2.50 8.76
C LYS A 247 2.69 3.00 7.68
N ILE A 248 2.09 2.09 6.91
CA ILE A 248 1.12 2.43 5.86
C ILE A 248 -0.09 3.14 6.49
N ARG A 249 -0.69 2.55 7.51
CA ARG A 249 -1.85 3.13 8.20
C ARG A 249 -1.56 4.52 8.77
N VAL A 250 -0.42 4.69 9.43
CA VAL A 250 0.01 5.99 10.00
C VAL A 250 0.23 7.02 8.90
N TRP A 251 0.85 6.65 7.79
CA TRP A 251 1.06 7.55 6.66
C TRP A 251 -0.27 8.09 6.15
N PHE A 252 -1.22 7.20 5.85
CA PHE A 252 -2.54 7.56 5.32
C PHE A 252 -3.45 8.25 6.33
N ARG A 253 -3.28 7.97 7.63
CA ARG A 253 -3.94 8.73 8.71
C ARG A 253 -3.48 10.20 8.70
N ASP A 254 -2.18 10.43 8.55
CA ASP A 254 -1.56 11.71 8.88
C ASP A 254 -1.25 12.60 7.66
N TYR A 255 -1.30 12.10 6.42
CA TYR A 255 -0.75 12.81 5.24
C TYR A 255 -1.39 14.16 4.93
N LYS A 256 -2.63 14.40 5.36
CA LYS A 256 -3.27 15.72 5.18
C LYS A 256 -3.10 16.65 6.38
N THR A 257 -2.53 16.18 7.49
CA THR A 257 -2.35 17.01 8.70
C THR A 257 -1.44 18.22 8.49
N PRO A 258 -0.38 18.18 7.65
CA PRO A 258 0.40 19.39 7.33
C PRO A 258 -0.40 20.45 6.56
N ASP A 259 -1.47 20.04 5.87
CA ASP A 259 -2.41 20.93 5.18
C ASP A 259 -3.51 21.48 6.11
N GLY A 260 -3.43 21.21 7.42
CA GLY A 260 -4.41 21.63 8.42
C GLY A 260 -5.71 20.83 8.41
N LYS A 261 -5.76 19.70 7.71
CA LYS A 261 -6.90 18.77 7.72
C LYS A 261 -6.83 17.84 8.94
N PRO A 262 -7.99 17.33 9.42
CA PRO A 262 -7.99 16.30 10.45
C PRO A 262 -7.31 15.02 9.94
N GLN A 263 -6.94 14.14 10.89
CA GLN A 263 -6.52 12.78 10.57
C GLN A 263 -7.64 12.02 9.87
N ASN A 264 -7.29 11.26 8.84
CA ASN A 264 -8.19 10.28 8.24
C ASN A 264 -8.53 9.19 9.27
N LYS A 265 -9.71 8.59 9.13
CA LYS A 265 -10.15 7.46 9.96
C LYS A 265 -10.01 6.16 9.18
N PHE A 266 -10.13 5.03 9.87
CA PHE A 266 -10.25 3.73 9.25
C PHE A 266 -11.49 3.01 9.77
N GLY A 267 -12.16 2.28 8.88
CA GLY A 267 -13.21 1.35 9.25
C GLY A 267 -12.65 0.03 9.77
N LEU A 268 -13.55 -0.93 10.03
CA LEU A 268 -13.19 -2.31 10.38
C LEU A 268 -12.18 -2.42 11.55
N ASP A 269 -12.40 -1.63 12.60
CA ASP A 269 -11.53 -1.51 13.78
C ASP A 269 -10.07 -1.13 13.47
N ASP A 270 -9.83 -0.29 12.45
CA ASP A 270 -8.50 0.10 11.99
C ASP A 270 -7.62 -1.07 11.49
N LYS A 271 -8.22 -2.24 11.21
CA LYS A 271 -7.49 -3.45 10.81
C LYS A 271 -7.24 -3.48 9.30
N CYS A 272 -6.07 -4.02 8.93
CA CYS A 272 -5.85 -4.50 7.58
C CYS A 272 -6.53 -5.86 7.45
N MET A 273 -7.54 -5.96 6.60
CA MET A 273 -8.27 -7.20 6.40
C MET A 273 -7.43 -8.18 5.55
N ASN A 274 -7.70 -9.47 5.72
CA ASN A 274 -6.97 -10.54 5.05
C ASN A 274 -7.25 -10.60 3.54
N LYS A 275 -6.49 -11.43 2.84
CA LYS A 275 -6.60 -11.61 1.39
C LYS A 275 -8.00 -11.98 0.92
N GLU A 276 -8.73 -12.82 1.65
CA GLU A 276 -10.09 -13.23 1.27
C GLU A 276 -11.02 -12.01 1.22
N TYR A 277 -10.99 -11.17 2.25
CA TYR A 277 -11.75 -9.92 2.28
C TYR A 277 -11.28 -8.96 1.18
N THR A 278 -9.97 -8.82 0.98
CA THR A 278 -9.38 -8.01 -0.08
C THR A 278 -9.90 -8.39 -1.46
N MET A 279 -9.92 -9.68 -1.79
CA MET A 279 -10.46 -10.13 -3.07
C MET A 279 -11.96 -9.82 -3.16
N GLY A 280 -12.73 -9.95 -2.08
CA GLY A 280 -14.13 -9.53 -2.04
C GLY A 280 -14.32 -8.06 -2.43
N VAL A 281 -13.51 -7.16 -1.88
CA VAL A 281 -13.52 -5.72 -2.22
C VAL A 281 -13.18 -5.49 -3.70
N ILE A 282 -12.15 -6.17 -4.22
CA ILE A 282 -11.73 -6.05 -5.62
C ILE A 282 -12.85 -6.50 -6.57
N GLU A 283 -13.49 -7.63 -6.30
CA GLU A 283 -14.59 -8.13 -7.14
C GLU A 283 -15.85 -7.24 -7.05
N GLU A 284 -16.16 -6.70 -5.87
CA GLU A 284 -17.29 -5.78 -5.69
C GLU A 284 -17.10 -4.47 -6.47
N THR A 285 -15.93 -3.86 -6.33
CA THR A 285 -15.58 -2.62 -7.05
C THR A 285 -15.40 -2.85 -8.55
N SER A 286 -14.95 -4.04 -8.98
CA SER A 286 -14.97 -4.43 -10.39
C SER A 286 -16.40 -4.60 -10.91
N LYS A 287 -17.31 -5.13 -10.10
CA LYS A 287 -18.72 -5.21 -10.44
C LYS A 287 -19.36 -3.83 -10.57
N PHE A 288 -19.04 -2.90 -9.67
CA PHE A 288 -19.50 -1.51 -9.78
C PHE A 288 -18.99 -0.86 -11.07
N TYR A 289 -17.71 -1.04 -11.39
CA TYR A 289 -17.13 -0.61 -12.65
C TYR A 289 -17.87 -1.20 -13.87
N GLN A 290 -18.16 -2.51 -13.87
CA GLN A 290 -18.90 -3.16 -14.96
C GLN A 290 -20.32 -2.58 -15.11
N ASP A 291 -21.01 -2.33 -13.99
CA ASP A 291 -22.32 -1.69 -13.98
C ASP A 291 -22.24 -0.24 -14.51
N LEU A 292 -21.18 0.50 -14.21
CA LEU A 292 -20.90 1.84 -14.75
C LEU A 292 -20.68 1.83 -16.27
N VAL A 293 -19.72 1.03 -16.78
CA VAL A 293 -19.38 1.03 -18.22
C VAL A 293 -20.46 0.41 -19.11
N SER A 294 -21.32 -0.44 -18.54
CA SER A 294 -22.50 -0.95 -19.25
C SER A 294 -23.68 0.02 -19.27
N GLY A 295 -23.59 1.13 -18.52
CA GLY A 295 -24.67 2.11 -18.37
C GLY A 295 -25.79 1.67 -17.43
N LYS A 296 -25.61 0.58 -16.68
CA LYS A 296 -26.56 0.14 -15.65
C LYS A 296 -26.53 1.07 -14.43
N THR A 297 -25.35 1.59 -14.08
CA THR A 297 -25.18 2.69 -13.14
C THR A 297 -24.95 3.99 -13.93
N GLU A 298 -25.67 5.04 -13.55
CA GLU A 298 -25.57 6.34 -14.21
C GLU A 298 -24.22 7.02 -13.91
N ASN A 299 -23.52 7.44 -14.96
CA ASN A 299 -22.29 8.23 -14.84
C ASN A 299 -22.60 9.69 -14.46
N LYS A 300 -22.93 9.92 -13.18
CA LYS A 300 -23.31 11.24 -12.66
C LYS A 300 -22.14 12.21 -12.50
N LYS A 301 -20.91 11.70 -12.53
CA LYS A 301 -19.69 12.46 -12.23
C LYS A 301 -18.92 12.88 -13.48
N GLY A 302 -19.42 12.52 -14.67
CA GLY A 302 -18.79 12.91 -15.93
C GLY A 302 -17.47 12.20 -16.19
N LEU A 303 -17.34 10.96 -15.71
CA LEU A 303 -16.18 10.11 -15.95
C LEU A 303 -16.00 9.88 -17.45
N SER A 304 -14.77 9.94 -17.97
CA SER A 304 -14.47 9.38 -19.29
C SER A 304 -14.54 7.87 -19.19
N LEU A 305 -15.37 7.24 -20.02
CA LEU A 305 -15.50 5.77 -20.10
C LEU A 305 -14.89 5.21 -21.40
N GLU A 306 -14.17 6.06 -22.13
CA GLU A 306 -13.48 5.79 -23.40
C GLU A 306 -11.95 5.97 -23.24
#